data_AF-A0A3B9VEI7-F1
#
_entry.id   AF-A0A3B9VEI7-F1
#
_cell.length_a   1.000
_cell.length_b   1.000
_cell.length_c   1.000
_cell.angle_alpha   90.00
_cell.angle_beta   90.00
_cell.angle_gamma   90.00
#
_symmetry.space_group_name_H-M   'P 1'
#
loop_
_entity.id
_entity.type
_entity.pdbx_description
1 polymer ?
#
loop_
_entity_poly.entity_id
_entity_poly.type
_entity_poly.pdbx_seq_one_letter_code
_entity_poly.pdbx_strand_id
1 'polypeptide(L)'
;MSLRLLFVLIAIFFCYYPAEAKDIDWSKISSHKVPMFYPGVASWEFLTSEDHKLGGNNIKQGKKSCPECHLSKSGEFDLRADDIASGKLRMKKSQKAFEPEPLSGKKGFINLSLQTAYDEEYIYVRLQWESTGASWNNPKIADEGFADRVAVQLNRTQDFFKRYGCFIACHSDLNSMPASPSKDEV
;
A
#
# COMPACT_ATOMS: atom_id res chain seq x y z
N MET A 1 -74.88 18.08 0.12
CA MET A 1 -74.03 17.35 1.09
C MET A 1 -73.76 15.99 0.46
N SER A 2 -72.57 15.54 0.10
CA SER A 2 -71.22 15.85 0.56
C SER A 2 -70.24 15.71 -0.60
N LEU A 3 -69.27 16.61 -0.65
CA LEU A 3 -68.30 16.80 -1.72
C LEU A 3 -66.92 16.34 -1.21
N ARG A 4 -66.22 15.57 -2.05
CA ARG A 4 -64.76 15.34 -2.09
C ARG A 4 -64.13 14.40 -1.05
N LEU A 5 -63.93 13.18 -1.52
CA LEU A 5 -62.76 12.34 -1.20
C LEU A 5 -61.51 13.05 -1.76
N LEU A 6 -60.58 13.47 -0.90
CA LEU A 6 -59.24 13.93 -1.29
C LEU A 6 -58.22 12.95 -0.68
N PHE A 7 -57.82 11.94 -1.44
CA PHE A 7 -56.66 11.12 -1.12
C PHE A 7 -55.40 11.89 -1.53
N VAL A 8 -54.64 12.38 -0.56
CA VAL A 8 -53.32 12.98 -0.79
C VAL A 8 -52.31 11.84 -0.91
N LEU A 9 -51.95 11.49 -2.14
CA LEU A 9 -50.80 10.64 -2.46
C LEU A 9 -49.53 11.48 -2.25
N ILE A 10 -48.89 11.35 -1.09
CA ILE A 10 -47.53 11.84 -0.87
C ILE A 10 -46.57 10.85 -1.53
N ALA A 11 -46.18 11.15 -2.77
CA ALA A 11 -45.06 10.48 -3.40
C ALA A 11 -43.77 10.97 -2.74
N ILE A 12 -43.20 10.16 -1.84
CA ILE A 12 -41.86 10.39 -1.33
C ILE A 12 -40.89 10.01 -2.46
N PHE A 13 -40.50 11.01 -3.25
CA PHE A 13 -39.37 10.91 -4.15
C PHE A 13 -38.10 10.88 -3.30
N PHE A 14 -37.59 9.68 -2.98
CA PHE A 14 -36.20 9.53 -2.56
C PHE A 14 -35.33 9.78 -3.79
N CYS A 15 -34.89 11.02 -3.99
CA CYS A 15 -33.77 11.30 -4.88
C CYS A 15 -32.53 10.66 -4.25
N TYR A 16 -32.13 9.50 -4.78
CA TYR A 16 -30.82 8.91 -4.50
C TYR A 16 -29.77 9.84 -5.10
N TYR A 17 -29.24 10.75 -4.30
CA TYR A 17 -27.99 11.43 -4.62
C TYR A 17 -26.84 10.51 -4.18
N PRO A 18 -25.84 10.23 -5.04
CA PRO A 18 -24.64 9.56 -4.58
C PRO A 18 -24.01 10.38 -3.46
N ALA A 19 -23.57 9.72 -2.39
CA ALA A 19 -23.03 10.41 -1.22
C ALA A 19 -21.68 11.03 -1.58
N GLU A 20 -21.43 12.32 -1.38
CA GLU A 20 -20.06 12.78 -1.55
C GLU A 20 -19.18 12.23 -0.40
N ALA A 21 -17.89 11.99 -0.64
CA ALA A 21 -16.98 11.45 0.37
C ALA A 21 -16.96 12.27 1.69
N LYS A 22 -17.32 13.56 1.62
CA LYS A 22 -17.44 14.49 2.75
C LYS A 22 -18.68 14.24 3.62
N ASP A 23 -19.71 13.62 3.08
CA ASP A 23 -20.99 13.36 3.75
C ASP A 23 -20.97 12.03 4.53
N ILE A 24 -19.92 11.24 4.35
CA ILE A 24 -19.71 9.97 5.06
C ILE A 24 -19.32 10.24 6.50
N ASP A 25 -20.11 9.73 7.44
CA ASP A 25 -19.77 9.75 8.87
C ASP A 25 -18.69 8.68 9.16
N TRP A 26 -17.45 9.03 8.90
CA TRP A 26 -16.29 8.16 9.13
C TRP A 26 -16.10 7.74 10.59
N SER A 27 -16.75 8.40 11.56
CA SER A 27 -16.68 8.00 12.97
C SER A 27 -17.40 6.68 13.24
N LYS A 28 -18.35 6.30 12.38
CA LYS A 28 -19.12 5.05 12.47
C LYS A 28 -18.48 3.88 11.73
N ILE A 29 -17.44 4.13 10.93
CA ILE A 29 -16.76 3.11 10.14
C ILE A 29 -15.56 2.60 10.92
N SER A 30 -15.44 1.28 11.09
CA SER A 30 -14.28 0.69 11.75
C SER A 30 -13.00 0.99 10.98
N SER A 31 -11.94 1.41 11.69
CA SER A 31 -10.63 1.62 11.11
C SER A 31 -9.77 0.37 11.24
N HIS A 32 -9.23 -0.08 10.11
CA HIS A 32 -8.27 -1.18 10.05
C HIS A 32 -6.85 -0.62 10.00
N LYS A 33 -6.00 -1.07 10.92
CA LYS A 33 -4.56 -0.74 10.88
C LYS A 33 -3.84 -1.71 9.96
N VAL A 34 -3.21 -1.16 8.93
CA VAL A 34 -2.38 -1.87 7.95
C VAL A 34 -0.92 -1.48 8.21
N PRO A 35 -0.07 -2.41 8.67
CA PRO A 35 1.35 -2.14 8.80
C PRO A 35 1.97 -2.05 7.41
N MET A 36 2.58 -0.90 7.11
CA MET A 36 3.34 -0.65 5.90
C MET A 36 4.81 -0.71 6.22
N PHE A 37 5.63 -1.20 5.29
CA PHE A 37 7.07 -1.30 5.48
C PHE A 37 7.85 -0.73 4.29
N TYR A 38 9.08 -0.33 4.55
CA TYR A 38 10.02 0.14 3.55
C TYR A 38 10.90 -1.02 3.04
N PRO A 39 10.78 -1.41 1.76
CA PRO A 39 11.48 -2.58 1.22
C PRO A 39 12.87 -2.28 0.65
N GLY A 40 13.26 -1.01 0.51
CA GLY A 40 14.42 -0.60 -0.27
C GLY A 40 14.29 -1.09 -1.73
N VAL A 41 15.38 -1.62 -2.29
CA VAL A 41 15.46 -2.16 -3.66
C VAL A 41 15.17 -3.67 -3.75
N ALA A 42 14.47 -4.24 -2.76
CA ALA A 42 14.00 -5.63 -2.85
C ALA A 42 12.98 -5.76 -3.99
N SER A 43 13.39 -6.27 -5.15
CA SER A 43 12.51 -6.46 -6.30
C SER A 43 11.79 -7.82 -6.28
N TRP A 44 10.86 -8.00 -7.22
CA TRP A 44 10.23 -9.28 -7.50
C TRP A 44 11.24 -10.36 -7.89
N GLU A 45 12.27 -9.99 -8.67
CA GLU A 45 13.39 -10.88 -9.02
C GLU A 45 14.14 -11.32 -7.76
N PHE A 46 14.41 -10.41 -6.82
CA PHE A 46 15.00 -10.79 -5.53
C PHE A 46 14.08 -11.76 -4.78
N LEU A 47 12.79 -11.41 -4.61
CA LEU A 47 11.83 -12.20 -3.84
C LEU A 47 11.67 -13.63 -4.37
N THR A 48 11.86 -13.82 -5.66
CA THR A 48 11.77 -15.11 -6.34
C THR A 48 13.14 -15.79 -6.50
N SER A 49 14.25 -15.09 -6.26
CA SER A 49 15.61 -15.63 -6.37
C SER A 49 16.01 -16.54 -5.20
N GLU A 50 17.13 -17.23 -5.35
CA GLU A 50 17.78 -17.96 -4.27
C GLU A 50 18.32 -17.05 -3.15
N ASP A 51 18.54 -15.76 -3.43
CA ASP A 51 19.02 -14.81 -2.43
C ASP A 51 17.97 -14.55 -1.34
N HIS A 52 16.69 -14.79 -1.66
CA HIS A 52 15.59 -14.89 -0.71
C HIS A 52 15.45 -16.28 -0.06
N LYS A 53 16.56 -17.04 0.07
CA LYS A 53 16.68 -18.31 0.83
C LYS A 53 15.43 -19.23 0.73
N LEU A 54 14.78 -19.45 1.88
CA LEU A 54 13.61 -20.32 2.03
C LEU A 54 12.36 -19.72 1.37
N GLY A 55 12.33 -18.41 1.15
CA GLY A 55 11.23 -17.69 0.54
C GLY A 55 11.17 -17.85 -0.97
N GLY A 56 12.30 -17.74 -1.67
CA GLY A 56 12.38 -17.71 -3.14
C GLY A 56 11.51 -18.75 -3.86
N ASN A 57 11.73 -20.04 -3.56
CA ASN A 57 10.97 -21.13 -4.17
C ASN A 57 9.49 -21.16 -3.75
N ASN A 58 9.18 -20.79 -2.51
CA ASN A 58 7.80 -20.72 -2.04
C ASN A 58 7.02 -19.61 -2.75
N ILE A 59 7.67 -18.46 -2.98
CA ILE A 59 7.07 -17.32 -3.67
C ILE A 59 6.83 -17.65 -5.15
N LYS A 60 7.85 -18.18 -5.85
CA LYS A 60 7.75 -18.63 -7.25
C LYS A 60 6.58 -19.58 -7.49
N GLN A 61 6.29 -20.45 -6.52
CA GLN A 61 5.23 -21.45 -6.62
C GLN A 61 3.89 -20.99 -6.04
N GLY A 62 3.77 -19.74 -5.58
CA GLY A 62 2.51 -19.23 -5.00
C GLY A 62 2.12 -19.88 -3.67
N LYS A 63 3.06 -20.51 -2.95
CA LYS A 63 2.75 -21.39 -1.81
C LYS A 63 2.54 -20.65 -0.49
N LYS A 64 3.32 -19.60 -0.23
CA LYS A 64 3.31 -18.85 1.03
C LYS A 64 3.28 -17.36 0.79
N SER A 65 2.51 -16.63 1.60
CA SER A 65 2.49 -15.18 1.70
C SER A 65 3.54 -14.66 2.68
N CYS A 66 3.85 -13.37 2.62
CA CYS A 66 4.87 -12.74 3.47
C CYS A 66 4.63 -12.99 4.98
N PRO A 67 3.40 -12.80 5.52
CA PRO A 67 3.14 -12.98 6.95
C PRO A 67 3.35 -14.42 7.43
N GLU A 68 3.22 -15.43 6.57
CA GLU A 68 3.41 -16.84 6.97
C GLU A 68 4.86 -17.15 7.41
N CYS A 69 5.82 -16.29 7.04
CA CYS A 69 7.22 -16.42 7.43
C CYS A 69 7.73 -15.21 8.23
N HIS A 70 7.26 -14.01 7.92
CA HIS A 70 7.75 -12.75 8.49
C HIS A 70 6.87 -12.19 9.61
N LEU A 71 5.74 -12.81 9.94
CA LEU A 71 4.97 -12.45 11.12
C LEU A 71 5.40 -13.32 12.29
N SER A 72 5.92 -12.68 13.33
CA SER A 72 6.26 -13.36 14.59
C SER A 72 5.00 -13.84 15.31
N LYS A 73 5.18 -14.71 16.30
CA LYS A 73 4.09 -15.21 17.15
C LYS A 73 3.42 -14.11 17.97
N SER A 74 4.11 -13.01 18.23
CA SER A 74 3.55 -11.82 18.91
C SER A 74 2.75 -10.91 17.95
N GLY A 75 2.68 -11.23 16.66
CA GLY A 75 1.95 -10.44 15.66
C GLY A 75 2.75 -9.27 15.08
N GLU A 76 4.06 -9.21 15.31
CA GLU A 76 4.95 -8.18 14.75
C GLU A 76 5.68 -8.68 13.51
N PHE A 77 5.81 -7.82 12.49
CA PHE A 77 6.55 -8.14 11.28
C PHE A 77 8.06 -8.02 11.50
N ASP A 78 8.79 -9.11 11.22
CA ASP A 78 10.25 -9.14 11.15
C ASP A 78 10.70 -9.18 9.67
N LEU A 79 10.72 -7.99 9.07
CA LEU A 79 11.26 -7.75 7.73
C LEU A 79 12.60 -7.01 7.78
N ARG A 80 13.10 -6.71 8.99
CA ARG A 80 14.29 -5.87 9.21
C ARG A 80 14.25 -4.54 8.44
N ALA A 81 13.07 -3.93 8.31
CA ALA A 81 12.88 -2.75 7.48
C ALA A 81 13.68 -1.52 7.95
N ASP A 82 13.95 -1.40 9.25
CA ASP A 82 14.84 -0.33 9.78
C ASP A 82 16.31 -0.56 9.38
N ASP A 83 16.76 -1.81 9.35
CA ASP A 83 18.10 -2.16 8.85
C ASP A 83 18.20 -2.00 7.35
N ILE A 84 17.11 -2.22 6.61
CA ILE A 84 17.01 -1.90 5.19
C ILE A 84 17.16 -0.38 5.02
N ALA A 85 16.30 0.42 5.65
CA ALA A 85 16.31 1.88 5.51
C ALA A 85 17.66 2.51 5.87
N SER A 86 18.35 1.98 6.88
CA SER A 86 19.68 2.44 7.29
C SER A 86 20.85 1.85 6.49
N GLY A 87 20.58 1.03 5.47
CA GLY A 87 21.60 0.39 4.62
C GLY A 87 22.43 -0.70 5.32
N LYS A 88 22.04 -1.13 6.52
CA LYS A 88 22.73 -2.18 7.29
C LYS A 88 22.43 -3.57 6.74
N LEU A 89 21.24 -3.80 6.20
CA LEU A 89 20.85 -5.09 5.66
C LEU A 89 21.45 -5.28 4.25
N ARG A 90 22.13 -6.41 4.07
CA ARG A 90 22.69 -6.84 2.78
C ARG A 90 22.10 -8.16 2.34
N MET A 91 21.92 -8.29 1.03
CA MET A 91 21.58 -9.54 0.38
C MET A 91 22.70 -10.56 0.58
N LYS A 92 22.36 -11.83 0.80
CA LYS A 92 23.34 -12.83 1.27
C LYS A 92 24.31 -13.25 0.18
N LYS A 93 23.85 -13.45 -1.05
CA LYS A 93 24.67 -13.95 -2.16
C LYS A 93 25.38 -12.80 -2.86
N SER A 94 24.64 -11.75 -3.23
CA SER A 94 25.22 -10.60 -3.93
C SER A 94 26.02 -9.64 -3.04
N GLN A 95 25.81 -9.67 -1.72
CA GLN A 95 26.38 -8.73 -0.73
C GLN A 95 26.02 -7.25 -0.97
N LYS A 96 25.13 -6.97 -1.93
CA LYS A 96 24.57 -5.63 -2.16
C LYS A 96 23.65 -5.25 -1.02
N ALA A 97 23.66 -3.97 -0.66
CA ALA A 97 22.73 -3.43 0.32
C ALA A 97 21.30 -3.45 -0.25
N PHE A 98 20.31 -3.67 0.61
CA PHE A 98 18.90 -3.46 0.25
C PHE A 98 18.56 -1.98 0.09
N GLU A 99 19.36 -1.08 0.66
CA GLU A 99 19.29 0.35 0.39
C GLU A 99 20.71 0.85 0.05
N PRO A 100 21.03 1.08 -1.23
CA PRO A 100 22.31 1.64 -1.65
C PRO A 100 22.52 3.08 -1.16
N GLU A 101 21.46 3.85 -0.94
CA GLU A 101 21.46 5.25 -0.49
C GLU A 101 20.72 5.39 0.85
N PRO A 102 21.39 5.09 2.00
CA PRO A 102 20.74 5.02 3.31
C PRO A 102 19.91 6.24 3.68
N LEU A 103 18.71 5.99 4.21
CA LEU A 103 17.71 6.99 4.61
C LEU A 103 17.82 7.23 6.12
N SER A 104 18.68 8.15 6.53
CA SER A 104 18.92 8.43 7.95
C SER A 104 17.64 8.82 8.69
N GLY A 105 17.38 8.17 9.84
CA GLY A 105 16.21 8.44 10.67
C GLY A 105 14.89 7.86 10.15
N LYS A 106 14.87 7.27 8.94
CA LYS A 106 13.66 6.65 8.38
C LYS A 106 13.23 5.45 9.19
N LYS A 107 11.98 5.51 9.67
CA LYS A 107 11.30 4.33 10.21
C LYS A 107 11.01 3.37 9.06
N GLY A 108 11.44 2.13 9.23
CA GLY A 108 11.20 1.03 8.31
C GLY A 108 9.75 0.58 8.30
N PHE A 109 8.97 0.90 9.35
CA PHE A 109 7.54 0.62 9.42
C PHE A 109 6.73 1.88 9.76
N ILE A 110 5.54 1.97 9.18
CA ILE A 110 4.50 2.93 9.57
C ILE A 110 3.15 2.22 9.62
N ASN A 111 2.20 2.77 10.38
CA ASN A 111 0.83 2.26 10.43
C ASN A 111 -0.08 3.13 9.56
N LEU A 112 -0.72 2.50 8.58
CA LEU A 112 -1.77 3.10 7.79
C LEU A 112 -3.12 2.75 8.42
N SER A 113 -3.94 3.76 8.68
CA SER A 113 -5.35 3.58 9.05
C SER A 113 -6.18 3.59 7.79
N LEU A 114 -6.89 2.50 7.53
CA LEU A 114 -7.76 2.29 6.39
C LEU A 114 -9.22 2.23 6.84
N GLN A 115 -10.06 3.03 6.19
CA GLN A 115 -11.51 2.92 6.27
C GLN A 115 -12.07 2.85 4.86
N THR A 116 -13.08 2.00 4.66
CA THR A 116 -13.74 1.84 3.37
C THR A 116 -15.25 1.92 3.54
N ALA A 117 -15.90 2.65 2.66
CA ALA A 117 -17.36 2.69 2.50
C ALA A 117 -17.70 2.53 1.02
N TYR A 118 -18.95 2.23 0.72
CA TYR A 118 -19.45 2.19 -0.65
C TYR A 118 -20.93 2.52 -0.67
N ASP A 119 -21.41 2.98 -1.82
CA ASP A 119 -22.83 3.10 -2.14
C ASP A 119 -23.11 2.37 -3.47
N GLU A 120 -24.22 2.71 -4.14
CA GLU A 120 -24.59 2.08 -5.41
C GLU A 120 -23.65 2.42 -6.57
N GLU A 121 -22.87 3.51 -6.47
CA GLU A 121 -22.08 4.07 -7.57
C GLU A 121 -20.57 4.10 -7.29
N TYR A 122 -20.16 4.31 -6.03
CA TYR A 122 -18.77 4.55 -5.68
C TYR A 122 -18.27 3.68 -4.53
N ILE A 123 -16.95 3.47 -4.54
CA ILE A 123 -16.18 2.98 -3.39
C ILE A 123 -15.36 4.16 -2.85
N TYR A 124 -15.52 4.43 -1.56
CA TYR A 124 -14.80 5.47 -0.84
C TYR A 124 -13.70 4.82 0.00
N VAL A 125 -12.47 5.29 -0.19
CA VAL A 125 -11.30 4.78 0.52
C VAL A 125 -10.64 5.94 1.26
N ARG A 126 -10.57 5.84 2.60
CA ARG A 126 -9.88 6.81 3.45
C ARG A 126 -8.62 6.18 4.01
N LEU A 127 -7.50 6.86 3.74
CA LEU A 127 -6.14 6.45 4.07
C LEU A 127 -5.52 7.52 4.95
N GLN A 128 -5.02 7.15 6.13
CA GLN A 128 -4.39 8.09 7.06
C GLN A 128 -3.14 7.47 7.67
N TRP A 129 -2.03 8.19 7.64
CA TRP A 129 -0.76 7.78 8.25
C TRP A 129 -0.05 9.00 8.83
N GLU A 130 0.88 8.75 9.75
CA GLU A 130 1.81 9.78 10.20
C GLU A 130 2.84 10.07 9.09
N SER A 131 2.95 11.33 8.68
CA SER A 131 3.91 11.76 7.67
C SER A 131 4.91 12.76 8.24
N THR A 132 6.10 12.77 7.62
CA THR A 132 7.17 13.75 7.85
C THR A 132 7.39 14.66 6.64
N GLY A 133 6.54 14.57 5.61
CA GLY A 133 6.65 15.29 4.34
C GLY A 133 7.07 14.40 3.18
N ALA A 134 6.99 14.96 1.96
CA ALA A 134 7.06 14.22 0.69
C ALA A 134 8.39 13.48 0.41
N SER A 135 9.46 13.75 1.16
CA SER A 135 10.74 13.04 1.02
C SER A 135 11.51 13.01 2.33
N TRP A 136 12.08 11.83 2.61
CA TRP A 136 12.96 11.61 3.77
C TRP A 136 14.37 12.20 3.57
N ASN A 137 14.88 12.20 2.34
CA ASN A 137 16.24 12.66 2.04
C ASN A 137 16.30 14.11 1.52
N ASN A 138 15.17 14.69 1.15
CA ASN A 138 15.11 16.05 0.66
C ASN A 138 13.86 16.77 1.18
N PRO A 139 13.91 17.35 2.39
CA PRO A 139 12.76 18.01 2.99
C PRO A 139 12.25 19.20 2.17
N LYS A 140 13.11 19.81 1.32
CA LYS A 140 12.74 20.95 0.45
C LYS A 140 11.75 20.58 -0.65
N ILE A 141 11.61 19.28 -0.98
CA ILE A 141 10.63 18.82 -1.97
C ILE A 141 9.20 19.18 -1.54
N ALA A 142 8.92 19.27 -0.24
CA ALA A 142 7.63 19.75 0.25
C ALA A 142 7.39 21.23 -0.10
N ASP A 143 8.43 22.07 -0.04
CA ASP A 143 8.35 23.50 -0.38
C ASP A 143 8.07 23.72 -1.88
N GLU A 144 8.44 22.76 -2.72
CA GLU A 144 8.15 22.72 -4.16
C GLU A 144 6.70 22.26 -4.47
N GLY A 145 5.87 22.06 -3.44
CA GLY A 145 4.46 21.69 -3.57
C GLY A 145 4.22 20.19 -3.80
N PHE A 146 5.25 19.35 -3.68
CA PHE A 146 5.05 17.91 -3.72
C PHE A 146 4.46 17.44 -2.38
N ALA A 147 3.40 16.63 -2.48
CA ALA A 147 2.79 15.96 -1.36
C ALA A 147 3.21 14.49 -1.30
N ASP A 148 2.99 13.86 -0.15
CA ASP A 148 3.01 12.40 -0.07
C ASP A 148 2.01 11.80 -1.06
N ARG A 149 2.36 10.63 -1.57
CA ARG A 149 1.54 9.91 -2.55
C ARG A 149 1.27 8.52 -2.06
N VAL A 150 0.09 8.03 -2.40
CA VAL A 150 -0.30 6.64 -2.20
C VAL A 150 -0.75 6.07 -3.54
N ALA A 151 -0.32 4.84 -3.81
CA ALA A 151 -0.79 4.06 -4.94
C ALA A 151 -1.64 2.91 -4.40
N VAL A 152 -2.83 2.74 -4.98
CA VAL A 152 -3.75 1.66 -4.62
C VAL A 152 -3.93 0.78 -5.83
N GLN A 153 -3.81 -0.53 -5.63
CA GLN A 153 -4.08 -1.53 -6.65
C GLN A 153 -5.18 -2.46 -6.14
N LEU A 154 -6.20 -2.67 -6.98
CA LEU A 154 -7.36 -3.50 -6.67
C LEU A 154 -7.29 -4.81 -7.46
N ASN A 155 -7.54 -5.92 -6.78
CA ASN A 155 -7.53 -7.24 -7.39
C ASN A 155 -8.74 -8.06 -6.94
N ARG A 156 -9.32 -8.82 -7.88
CA ARG A 156 -10.44 -9.71 -7.61
C ARG A 156 -10.05 -11.20 -7.74
N THR A 157 -9.23 -11.55 -8.73
CA THR A 157 -9.07 -12.96 -9.16
C THR A 157 -7.63 -13.43 -9.29
N GLN A 158 -6.63 -12.54 -9.27
CA GLN A 158 -5.23 -12.94 -9.41
C GLN A 158 -4.67 -13.44 -8.08
N ASP A 159 -4.39 -14.74 -8.00
CA ASP A 159 -3.92 -15.37 -6.75
C ASP A 159 -2.55 -14.86 -6.29
N PHE A 160 -1.64 -14.59 -7.23
CA PHE A 160 -0.34 -14.00 -6.90
C PHE A 160 -0.49 -12.62 -6.28
N PHE A 161 -1.35 -11.79 -6.87
CA PHE A 161 -1.64 -10.48 -6.30
C PHE A 161 -2.27 -10.60 -4.91
N LYS A 162 -3.18 -11.57 -4.68
CA LYS A 162 -3.76 -11.80 -3.35
C LYS A 162 -2.70 -12.10 -2.28
N ARG A 163 -1.59 -12.73 -2.64
CA ARG A 163 -0.52 -13.14 -1.70
C ARG A 163 0.60 -12.12 -1.56
N TYR A 164 0.93 -11.42 -2.63
CA TYR A 164 2.13 -10.57 -2.71
C TYR A 164 1.81 -9.09 -3.00
N GLY A 165 0.54 -8.76 -3.26
CA GLY A 165 0.08 -7.39 -3.47
C GLY A 165 0.78 -6.70 -4.64
N CYS A 166 1.01 -5.40 -4.49
CA CYS A 166 1.67 -4.57 -5.49
C CYS A 166 3.14 -4.94 -5.77
N PHE A 167 3.73 -5.75 -4.90
CA PHE A 167 5.13 -6.15 -4.99
C PHE A 167 5.41 -6.99 -6.24
N ILE A 168 4.39 -7.65 -6.81
CA ILE A 168 4.53 -8.40 -8.08
C ILE A 168 4.90 -7.50 -9.26
N ALA A 169 4.66 -6.18 -9.14
CA ALA A 169 4.99 -5.20 -10.17
C ALA A 169 6.31 -4.45 -9.87
N CYS A 170 6.98 -4.73 -8.74
CA CYS A 170 8.21 -4.06 -8.34
C CYS A 170 9.43 -4.77 -8.94
N HIS A 171 9.72 -4.51 -10.22
CA HIS A 171 10.83 -5.13 -10.94
C HIS A 171 12.15 -4.38 -10.77
N SER A 172 13.28 -5.07 -10.95
CA SER A 172 14.63 -4.49 -10.79
C SER A 172 14.99 -3.40 -11.81
N ASP A 173 14.24 -3.30 -12.90
CA ASP A 173 14.39 -2.36 -14.00
C ASP A 173 13.43 -1.17 -13.93
N LEU A 174 12.63 -1.07 -12.87
CA LEU A 174 11.80 0.11 -12.65
C LEU A 174 12.65 1.37 -12.46
N ASN A 175 12.07 2.52 -12.79
CA ASN A 175 12.67 3.83 -12.51
C ASN A 175 13.17 3.90 -11.06
N SER A 176 14.37 4.43 -10.86
CA SER A 176 15.10 4.52 -9.57
C SER A 176 15.61 3.20 -8.97
N MET A 177 15.38 2.05 -9.62
CA MET A 177 16.02 0.80 -9.22
C MET A 177 17.45 0.69 -9.79
N PRO A 178 18.35 -0.09 -9.16
CA PRO A 178 19.75 -0.17 -9.59
C PRO A 178 19.97 -0.69 -11.01
N ALA A 179 19.00 -1.38 -11.61
CA ALA A 179 19.07 -1.88 -12.99
C ALA A 179 18.06 -1.17 -13.92
N SER A 180 17.57 0.02 -13.53
CA SER A 180 16.77 0.88 -14.40
C SER A 180 17.55 1.20 -15.69
N PRO A 181 16.92 1.08 -16.88
CA PRO A 181 17.53 1.52 -18.13
C PRO A 181 17.92 3.00 -18.08
N SER A 182 19.06 3.33 -18.69
CA SER A 182 19.46 4.71 -18.92
C SER A 182 18.62 5.36 -20.03
N LYS A 183 18.63 6.69 -20.12
CA LYS A 183 17.88 7.43 -21.15
C LYS A 183 18.26 7.05 -22.58
N ASP A 184 19.47 6.56 -22.79
CA ASP A 184 19.97 6.17 -24.12
C ASP A 184 19.55 4.73 -24.50
N GLU A 185 19.01 3.97 -23.55
CA GLU A 185 18.57 2.57 -23.71
C GLU A 185 17.05 2.41 -23.93
N VAL A 186 16.28 3.52 -23.89
CA VAL A 186 14.80 3.54 -24.04
C VAL A 186 14.37 4.44 -25.19
#